data_AF-A0AAV4XH90-F1
#
_entry.id   AF-A0AAV4XH90-F1
#
_cell.length_a   1.000
_cell.length_b   1.000
_cell.length_c   1.000
_cell.angle_alpha   90.00
_cell.angle_beta   90.00
_cell.angle_gamma   90.00
#
_symmetry.space_group_name_H-M   'P 1'
#
loop_
_entity.id
_entity.type
_entity.pdbx_description
1 polymer ?
#
loop_
_entity_poly.entity_id
_entity_poly.type
_entity_poly.pdbx_seq_one_letter_code
_entity_poly.pdbx_strand_id
1 'polypeptide(L)'
;MNTLTVITKDGPLITGGESQYRVGEILNFNCSSTKSRPAPTLHWYLNEELVDDHSVIQYPTTLYPDGEEVSVLGLRLKVQPAHLDSNEEVRLKCTATLSRVINVRSDEDRRGQPQEFGAAGGRKLWEGFRTKSFKLKIKCLLHRADCSAVYDCCISLTE
;
A
#
# COMPACT_ATOMS: atom_id res chain seq x y z
N MET A 1 24.86 -4.62 -6.75
CA MET A 1 23.65 -4.27 -5.97
C MET A 1 22.48 -4.43 -6.92
N ASN A 2 21.69 -5.48 -6.77
CA ASN A 2 20.61 -5.84 -7.69
C ASN A 2 19.29 -5.39 -7.05
N THR A 3 18.90 -4.14 -7.26
CA THR A 3 17.67 -3.57 -6.71
C THR A 3 16.47 -4.01 -7.53
N LEU A 4 15.40 -4.47 -6.86
CA LEU A 4 14.17 -4.84 -7.54
C LEU A 4 13.31 -3.60 -7.82
N THR A 5 12.77 -3.51 -9.03
CA THR A 5 11.83 -2.45 -9.44
C THR A 5 10.64 -3.12 -10.11
N VAL A 6 9.45 -2.93 -9.55
CA VAL A 6 8.22 -3.56 -10.04
C VAL A 6 7.22 -2.49 -10.44
N ILE A 7 7.09 -2.28 -11.75
CA ILE A 7 6.24 -1.23 -12.32
C ILE A 7 4.87 -1.80 -12.66
N THR A 8 3.82 -1.08 -12.29
CA THR A 8 2.44 -1.42 -12.65
C THR A 8 1.83 -0.32 -13.53
N LYS A 9 0.85 -0.66 -14.37
CA LYS A 9 0.17 0.31 -15.24
C LYS A 9 -0.83 1.20 -14.49
N ASP A 10 -1.42 0.70 -13.39
CA ASP A 10 -2.59 1.31 -12.74
C ASP A 10 -2.52 1.36 -11.21
N GLY A 11 -1.37 1.04 -10.59
CA GLY A 11 -1.20 0.95 -9.14
C GLY A 11 0.07 1.66 -8.64
N PRO A 12 0.29 1.67 -7.32
CA PRO A 12 1.52 2.23 -6.78
C PRO A 12 2.73 1.40 -7.22
N LEU A 13 3.85 2.08 -7.38
CA LEU A 13 5.14 1.52 -7.77
C LEU A 13 5.87 1.01 -6.52
N ILE A 14 6.23 -0.27 -6.49
CA ILE A 14 7.12 -0.82 -5.45
C ILE A 14 8.55 -0.88 -6.00
N THR A 15 9.48 -0.31 -5.25
CA THR A 15 10.92 -0.33 -5.54
C THR A 15 11.71 -0.77 -4.31
N GLY A 16 12.97 -1.13 -4.53
CA GLY A 16 13.85 -1.58 -3.47
C GLY A 16 13.87 -3.09 -3.36
N GLY A 17 14.44 -3.56 -2.26
CA GLY A 17 14.59 -4.96 -1.99
C GLY A 17 15.62 -5.68 -2.87
N GLU A 18 16.07 -6.81 -2.37
CA GLU A 18 16.89 -7.79 -3.06
C GLU A 18 16.02 -8.89 -3.66
N SER A 19 16.51 -9.56 -4.71
CA SER A 19 15.79 -10.69 -5.32
C SER A 19 15.71 -11.92 -4.42
N GLN A 20 16.61 -12.00 -3.44
CA GLN A 20 16.75 -13.12 -2.52
C GLN A 20 16.95 -12.57 -1.10
N TYR A 21 16.39 -13.26 -0.11
CA TYR A 21 16.56 -12.96 1.30
C TYR A 21 16.63 -14.22 2.12
N ARG A 22 17.00 -14.08 3.39
CA ARG A 22 16.82 -15.12 4.41
C ARG A 22 15.83 -14.67 5.46
N VAL A 23 15.10 -15.62 6.02
CA VAL A 23 14.33 -15.34 7.24
C VAL A 23 15.29 -14.86 8.33
N GLY A 24 14.94 -13.74 8.96
CA GLY A 24 15.80 -13.00 9.88
C GLY A 24 16.45 -11.75 9.26
N GLU A 25 16.37 -11.56 7.94
CA GLU A 25 16.84 -10.33 7.29
C GLU A 25 15.75 -9.26 7.23
N ILE A 26 16.17 -8.04 6.91
CA ILE A 26 15.30 -6.86 6.82
C ILE A 26 14.86 -6.68 5.37
N LEU A 27 13.55 -6.73 5.14
CA LEU A 27 12.94 -6.25 3.90
C LEU A 27 12.97 -4.73 3.88
N ASN A 28 13.45 -4.17 2.77
CA ASN A 28 13.52 -2.73 2.57
C ASN A 28 12.89 -2.36 1.23
N PHE A 29 11.66 -1.84 1.27
CA PHE A 29 10.90 -1.47 0.09
C PHE A 29 10.37 -0.06 0.19
N ASN A 30 10.23 0.62 -0.94
CA ASN A 30 9.52 1.88 -1.06
C ASN A 30 8.33 1.70 -1.98
N CYS A 31 7.17 2.12 -1.49
CA CYS A 31 5.96 2.23 -2.30
C CYS A 31 5.74 3.69 -2.67
N SER A 32 5.61 3.98 -3.96
CA SER A 32 5.37 5.32 -4.49
C SER A 32 4.01 5.37 -5.18
N SER A 33 3.20 6.38 -4.87
CA SER A 33 1.92 6.57 -5.53
C SER A 33 2.08 7.06 -6.97
N THR A 34 1.03 6.92 -7.78
CA THR A 34 0.91 7.73 -9.00
C THR A 34 0.68 9.19 -8.62
N LYS A 35 0.98 10.12 -9.54
CA LYS A 35 0.64 11.54 -9.38
C LYS A 35 -0.87 11.71 -9.23
N SER A 36 -1.30 12.51 -8.26
CA SER A 36 -2.72 12.84 -8.06
C SER A 36 -2.92 14.11 -7.24
N ARG A 37 -4.17 14.57 -7.13
CA ARG A 37 -4.56 15.62 -6.18
C ARG A 37 -5.90 15.28 -5.52
N PRO A 38 -5.96 15.20 -4.18
CA PRO A 38 -4.84 15.30 -3.24
C PRO A 38 -3.84 14.12 -3.38
N ALA A 39 -2.69 14.20 -2.71
CA ALA A 39 -1.76 13.08 -2.62
C ALA A 39 -2.46 11.81 -2.11
N PRO A 40 -2.30 10.64 -2.77
CA PRO A 40 -2.87 9.40 -2.25
C PRO A 40 -2.27 9.02 -0.91
N THR A 41 -3.09 8.49 0.00
CA THR A 41 -2.63 7.90 1.26
C THR A 41 -2.16 6.48 1.00
N LEU A 42 -0.94 6.16 1.44
CA LEU A 42 -0.32 4.85 1.26
C LEU A 42 -0.42 4.00 2.53
N HIS A 43 -0.60 2.70 2.37
CA HIS A 43 -0.51 1.72 3.46
C HIS A 43 0.19 0.45 3.00
N TRP A 44 1.01 -0.12 3.90
CA TRP A 44 1.61 -1.44 3.75
C TRP A 44 0.82 -2.48 4.53
N TYR A 45 0.63 -3.65 3.92
CA TYR A 45 0.04 -4.81 4.55
C TYR A 45 0.96 -6.02 4.42
N LEU A 46 1.12 -6.76 5.50
CA LEU A 46 1.81 -8.03 5.56
C LEU A 46 0.78 -9.13 5.83
N ASN A 47 0.67 -10.11 4.94
CA ASN A 47 -0.32 -11.18 5.04
C ASN A 47 -1.76 -10.67 5.25
N GLU A 48 -2.12 -9.59 4.55
CA GLU A 48 -3.40 -8.88 4.66
C GLU A 48 -3.64 -8.12 5.98
N GLU A 49 -2.70 -8.15 6.93
CA GLU A 49 -2.71 -7.33 8.15
C GLU A 49 -1.96 -6.02 7.94
N LEU A 50 -2.42 -4.93 8.55
CA LEU A 50 -1.76 -3.63 8.44
C LEU A 50 -0.39 -3.68 9.14
N VAL A 51 0.64 -3.20 8.45
CA VAL A 51 1.98 -3.11 9.04
C VAL A 51 2.01 -2.00 10.09
N ASP A 52 2.64 -2.30 11.22
CA ASP A 52 2.83 -1.37 12.33
C ASP A 52 3.65 -0.13 11.95
N ASP A 53 3.32 1.01 12.56
CA ASP A 53 3.91 2.31 12.26
C ASP A 53 5.43 2.35 12.53
N HIS A 54 5.97 1.51 13.42
CA HIS A 54 7.41 1.42 13.67
C HIS A 54 8.18 0.72 12.55
N SER A 55 7.50 -0.03 11.70
CA SER A 55 8.09 -0.76 10.57
C SER A 55 7.92 -0.02 9.24
N VAL A 56 7.24 1.12 9.23
CA VAL A 56 7.08 1.97 8.04
C VAL A 56 7.89 3.26 8.17
N ILE A 57 8.24 3.85 7.04
CA ILE A 57 8.98 5.10 6.96
C ILE A 57 8.14 6.09 6.17
N GLN A 58 7.62 7.10 6.85
CA GLN A 58 6.83 8.17 6.23
C GLN A 58 7.77 9.16 5.55
N TYR A 59 7.63 9.32 4.22
CA TYR A 59 8.32 10.35 3.47
C TYR A 59 7.41 11.56 3.24
N PRO A 60 7.97 12.78 3.12
CA PRO A 60 7.18 13.95 2.80
C PRO A 60 6.56 13.83 1.40
N THR A 61 5.32 14.30 1.27
CA THR A 61 4.65 14.42 -0.02
C THR A 61 5.42 15.35 -0.94
N THR A 62 5.63 14.92 -2.18
CA THR A 62 6.30 15.72 -3.21
C THR A 62 5.27 16.42 -4.08
N LEU A 63 5.31 17.76 -4.12
CA LEU A 63 4.50 18.59 -5.01
C LEU A 63 5.26 18.87 -6.31
N TYR A 64 4.66 18.52 -7.44
CA TYR A 64 5.21 18.74 -8.77
C TYR A 64 4.80 20.11 -9.34
N PRO A 65 5.51 20.65 -10.35
CA PRO A 65 5.20 21.95 -10.96
C PRO A 65 3.85 22.03 -11.68
N ASP A 66 3.37 20.88 -12.20
CA ASP A 66 2.00 20.78 -12.71
C ASP A 66 0.99 21.05 -11.59
N GLY A 67 1.39 20.81 -10.34
CA GLY A 67 0.72 20.94 -9.05
C GLY A 67 0.22 19.60 -8.49
N GLU A 68 0.49 18.49 -9.17
CA GLU A 68 0.13 17.16 -8.69
C GLU A 68 1.07 16.71 -7.57
N GLU A 69 0.57 15.80 -6.75
CA GLU A 69 1.26 15.34 -5.55
C GLU A 69 1.53 13.83 -5.64
N VAL A 70 2.68 13.42 -5.10
CA VAL A 70 3.08 12.02 -4.94
C VAL A 70 3.42 11.76 -3.49
N SER A 71 2.91 10.65 -2.97
CA SER A 71 3.27 10.12 -1.67
C SER A 71 4.22 8.94 -1.82
N VAL A 72 5.14 8.78 -0.88
CA VAL A 72 6.04 7.64 -0.79
C VAL A 72 6.01 7.07 0.63
N LEU A 73 5.90 5.75 0.75
CA LEU A 73 5.91 5.05 2.03
C LEU A 73 6.95 3.93 1.99
N GLY A 74 7.96 4.06 2.85
CA GLY A 74 8.97 3.02 3.04
C GLY A 74 8.48 1.91 3.98
N LEU A 75 9.05 0.74 3.82
CA LEU A 75 8.87 -0.42 4.66
C LEU A 75 10.25 -0.93 5.05
N ARG A 76 10.47 -1.10 6.37
CA ARG A 76 11.67 -1.71 6.93
C ARG A 76 11.28 -2.71 8.00
N LEU A 77 11.09 -3.97 7.60
CA LEU A 77 10.59 -5.02 8.47
C LEU A 77 11.51 -6.23 8.46
N LYS A 78 11.79 -6.80 9.64
CA LYS A 78 12.51 -8.07 9.76
C LYS A 78 11.55 -9.25 9.53
N VAL A 79 11.85 -10.12 8.56
CA VAL A 79 11.04 -11.34 8.34
C VAL A 79 11.31 -12.31 9.46
N GLN A 80 10.25 -12.81 10.10
CA GLN A 80 10.33 -13.84 11.12
C GLN A 80 9.64 -15.11 10.61
N PRO A 81 10.01 -16.30 11.13
CA PRO A 81 9.32 -17.55 10.77
C PRO A 81 7.81 -17.49 11.01
N ALA A 82 7.37 -16.74 12.04
CA ALA A 82 5.96 -16.53 12.34
C ALA A 82 5.19 -15.74 11.27
N HIS A 83 5.89 -15.01 10.39
CA HIS A 83 5.26 -14.31 9.26
C HIS A 83 5.06 -15.22 8.04
N LEU A 84 5.57 -16.46 8.06
CA LEU A 84 5.35 -17.40 6.97
C LEU A 84 3.94 -18.01 7.09
N ASP A 85 3.19 -17.97 6.00
CA ASP A 85 1.92 -18.69 5.92
C ASP A 85 2.14 -20.21 5.79
N SER A 86 1.05 -20.97 5.69
CA SER A 86 1.10 -22.43 5.52
C SER A 86 1.82 -22.89 4.25
N ASN A 87 2.04 -22.00 3.27
CA ASN A 87 2.73 -22.26 2.02
C ASN A 87 4.18 -21.76 2.03
N GLU A 88 4.70 -21.36 3.20
CA GLU A 88 6.02 -20.75 3.35
C GLU A 88 6.14 -19.42 2.58
N GLU A 89 5.03 -18.68 2.43
CA GLU A 89 4.98 -17.41 1.71
C GLU A 89 4.72 -16.23 2.65
N VAL A 90 5.34 -15.09 2.32
CA VAL A 90 5.01 -13.78 2.86
C VAL A 90 4.35 -12.96 1.76
N ARG A 91 3.17 -12.39 2.05
CA ARG A 91 2.40 -11.58 1.09
C ARG A 91 2.46 -10.12 1.49
N LEU A 92 3.18 -9.33 0.72
CA LEU A 92 3.27 -7.90 0.94
C LEU A 92 2.30 -7.18 -0.01
N LYS A 93 1.52 -6.23 0.48
CA LYS A 93 0.58 -5.44 -0.32
C LYS A 93 0.76 -3.97 0.00
N CYS A 94 0.96 -3.15 -1.04
CA CYS A 94 0.84 -1.70 -0.90
C CYS A 94 -0.49 -1.23 -1.48
N THR A 95 -1.20 -0.36 -0.77
CA THR A 95 -2.42 0.29 -1.26
C THR A 95 -2.24 1.79 -1.31
N ALA A 96 -2.72 2.41 -2.39
CA ALA A 96 -2.84 3.85 -2.54
C ALA A 96 -4.32 4.23 -2.58
N THR A 97 -4.77 4.99 -1.59
CA THR A 97 -6.17 5.40 -1.44
C THR A 97 -6.29 6.90 -1.67
N LEU A 98 -7.15 7.29 -2.61
CA LEU A 98 -7.49 8.67 -2.86
C LEU A 98 -8.80 9.02 -2.17
N SER A 99 -8.76 9.99 -1.25
CA SER A 99 -9.94 10.52 -0.54
C SER A 99 -10.43 11.79 -1.25
N ARG A 100 -11.72 11.84 -1.62
CA ARG A 100 -12.32 13.06 -2.18
C ARG A 100 -12.78 13.98 -1.04
N VAL A 101 -12.27 15.20 -1.01
CA VAL A 101 -12.83 16.27 -0.17
C VAL A 101 -13.92 16.97 -0.97
N ILE A 102 -15.18 16.75 -0.61
CA ILE A 102 -16.31 17.50 -1.19
C ILE A 102 -16.49 18.76 -0.33
N ASN A 103 -16.13 19.91 -0.89
CA ASN A 103 -16.47 21.19 -0.30
C ASN A 103 -17.97 21.45 -0.53
N VAL A 104 -18.80 21.03 0.41
CA VAL A 104 -20.23 21.38 0.40
C VAL A 104 -20.34 22.86 0.75
N ARG A 105 -20.63 23.69 -0.25
CA ARG A 105 -21.04 25.08 -0.01
C ARG A 105 -22.48 25.03 0.48
N SER A 106 -22.73 25.48 1.70
CA SER A 106 -24.08 25.81 2.15
C SER A 106 -24.46 27.14 1.52
N ASP A 107 -24.91 27.12 0.26
CA ASP A 107 -25.56 28.28 -0.33
C ASP A 107 -26.97 28.37 0.29
N GLU A 108 -27.11 29.21 1.31
CA GLU A 108 -28.41 29.64 1.81
C GLU A 108 -29.07 30.63 0.84
N ASP A 109 -30.32 30.33 0.52
CA ASP A 109 -31.38 31.17 -0.08
C ASP A 109 -31.23 31.63 -1.53
N ARG A 110 -31.80 30.82 -2.45
CA ARG A 110 -32.68 31.35 -3.51
C ARG A 110 -33.94 30.46 -3.63
N ARG A 111 -34.99 30.87 -2.92
CA ARG A 111 -36.42 30.59 -3.14
C ARG A 111 -36.79 29.74 -4.38
N GLY A 112 -37.30 28.52 -4.12
CA GLY A 112 -38.54 28.00 -4.73
C GLY A 112 -38.46 26.82 -5.71
N GLN A 113 -38.46 25.57 -5.20
CA GLN A 113 -39.38 24.48 -5.58
C GLN A 113 -39.08 23.19 -4.77
N PRO A 114 -40.09 22.51 -4.21
CA PRO A 114 -39.89 21.24 -3.52
C PRO A 114 -39.86 20.09 -4.53
N GLN A 115 -38.75 19.35 -4.61
CA GLN A 115 -38.73 18.02 -5.19
C GLN A 115 -38.48 17.00 -4.06
N GLU A 116 -39.53 16.22 -3.84
CA GLU A 116 -39.80 15.19 -2.83
C GLU A 116 -38.65 14.75 -1.89
N PHE A 117 -38.80 15.14 -0.63
CA PHE A 117 -38.17 14.47 0.50
C PHE A 117 -38.95 13.19 0.84
N GLY A 118 -38.46 12.05 0.35
CA GLY A 118 -38.72 10.75 0.95
C GLY A 118 -37.77 10.55 2.14
N ALA A 119 -38.32 10.61 3.35
CA ALA A 119 -37.59 10.47 4.61
C ALA A 119 -36.94 9.09 4.80
N ALA A 120 -35.68 9.04 5.25
CA ALA A 120 -35.22 8.12 6.30
C ALA A 120 -33.71 8.29 6.58
N GLY A 121 -33.37 8.75 7.79
CA GLY A 121 -32.12 8.45 8.49
C GLY A 121 -30.84 9.03 7.89
N GLY A 122 -30.23 10.00 8.58
CA GLY A 122 -28.92 10.53 8.23
C GLY A 122 -27.88 9.43 8.07
N ARG A 123 -27.50 9.14 6.82
CA ARG A 123 -26.35 8.34 6.45
C ARG A 123 -25.36 9.28 5.80
N LYS A 124 -24.17 9.42 6.40
CA LYS A 124 -23.02 10.07 5.77
C LYS A 124 -22.89 9.54 4.33
N LEU A 125 -22.87 10.42 3.35
CA LEU A 125 -22.74 10.08 1.93
C LEU A 125 -21.25 9.82 1.65
N TRP A 126 -20.84 8.56 1.63
CA TRP A 126 -19.47 8.14 1.32
C TRP A 126 -19.31 8.13 -0.21
N GLU A 127 -19.04 9.28 -0.84
CA GLU A 127 -18.75 9.32 -2.27
C GLU A 127 -17.28 8.95 -2.56
N GLY A 128 -17.07 7.64 -2.74
CA GLY A 128 -16.08 7.06 -3.66
C GLY A 128 -14.59 7.22 -3.29
N PHE A 129 -14.10 6.40 -2.37
CA PHE A 129 -12.66 6.14 -2.25
C PHE A 129 -12.19 5.32 -3.46
N ARG A 130 -11.25 5.86 -4.24
CA ARG A 130 -10.55 5.05 -5.25
C ARG A 130 -9.27 4.51 -4.64
N THR A 131 -9.26 3.21 -4.39
CA THR A 131 -8.07 2.50 -3.92
C THR A 131 -7.48 1.69 -5.06
N LYS A 132 -6.19 1.88 -5.31
CA LYS A 132 -5.38 1.02 -6.16
C LYS A 132 -4.39 0.27 -5.29
N SER A 133 -4.08 -0.97 -5.64
CA SER A 133 -3.18 -1.78 -4.82
C SER A 133 -2.26 -2.62 -5.68
N PHE A 134 -1.09 -2.91 -5.15
CA PHE A 134 -0.16 -3.87 -5.73
C PHE A 134 0.27 -4.90 -4.68
N LYS A 135 0.41 -6.16 -5.11
CA LYS A 135 0.77 -7.29 -4.25
C LYS A 135 2.07 -7.91 -4.71
N LEU A 136 2.93 -8.23 -3.75
CA LEU A 136 4.19 -8.91 -3.92
C LEU A 136 4.15 -10.20 -3.10
N LYS A 137 4.52 -11.33 -3.72
CA LYS A 137 4.68 -12.59 -3.01
C LYS A 137 6.16 -12.86 -2.83
N ILE A 138 6.52 -13.29 -1.63
CA ILE A 138 7.89 -13.68 -1.29
C ILE A 138 7.79 -15.13 -0.83
N LYS A 139 8.30 -16.05 -1.65
CA LYS A 139 8.27 -17.47 -1.37
C LYS A 139 9.55 -17.90 -0.69
N CYS A 140 9.43 -18.49 0.48
CA CYS A 140 10.53 -19.05 1.23
C CYS A 140 10.57 -20.56 1.06
N LEU A 141 11.76 -21.12 1.00
CA LEU A 141 12.00 -22.55 0.96
C LEU A 141 12.91 -22.91 2.12
N LEU A 142 12.52 -23.95 2.85
CA LEU A 142 13.38 -24.52 3.87
C LEU A 142 14.61 -25.18 3.22
N HIS A 143 15.76 -24.57 3.42
CA HIS A 143 17.04 -25.11 3.00
C HIS A 143 17.70 -25.83 4.20
N ARG A 144 17.75 -27.16 4.13
CA ARG A 144 18.44 -28.01 5.12
C ARG A 144 19.79 -28.46 4.57
N ALA A 145 20.76 -27.57 4.60
CA ALA A 145 22.14 -27.92 4.25
C ALA A 145 22.97 -28.40 5.47
N ASP A 146 22.54 -28.09 6.71
CA ASP A 146 23.25 -28.39 7.96
C ASP A 146 22.27 -28.68 9.12
N CYS A 147 22.75 -28.90 10.36
CA CYS A 147 21.92 -28.99 11.58
C CYS A 147 21.13 -27.70 11.93
N SER A 148 21.14 -26.70 11.04
CA SER A 148 20.43 -25.43 11.17
C SER A 148 19.38 -25.30 10.05
N ALA A 149 18.13 -25.07 10.43
CA ALA A 149 17.05 -24.79 9.50
C ALA A 149 17.13 -23.31 9.07
N VAL A 150 17.43 -23.06 7.79
CA VAL A 150 17.42 -21.71 7.21
C VAL A 150 16.36 -21.65 6.11
N TYR A 151 15.60 -20.56 6.07
CA TYR A 151 14.65 -20.32 4.98
C TYR A 151 15.27 -19.32 4.02
N ASP A 152 15.57 -19.78 2.80
CA ASP A 152 15.98 -18.93 1.69
C ASP A 152 14.71 -18.50 0.93
N CYS A 153 14.53 -17.19 0.75
CA CYS A 153 13.33 -16.57 0.23
C CYS A 153 13.61 -15.86 -1.09
N CYS A 154 12.73 -16.04 -2.07
CA CYS A 154 12.79 -15.40 -3.37
C CYS A 154 11.52 -14.59 -3.62
N ILE A 155 11.66 -13.41 -4.22
CA ILE A 155 10.51 -12.64 -4.68
C ILE A 155 9.90 -13.31 -5.91
N SER A 156 8.61 -13.64 -5.83
CA SER A 156 7.81 -14.08 -6.97
C SER A 156 6.85 -12.96 -7.37
N LEU A 157 7.15 -12.31 -8.50
CA LEU A 157 6.22 -11.39 -9.14
C LEU A 157 5.14 -12.24 -9.82
N THR A 158 3.99 -12.38 -9.19
CA THR A 158 2.81 -12.97 -9.84
C THR A 158 1.97 -11.85 -10.42
N GLU A 159 1.77 -11.87 -11.75
CA GLU A 159 0.83 -11.00 -12.47
C GLU A 159 -0.62 -11.19 -12.02
#